data_AF-A0A939K0N5-F1
#
_entry.id   AF-A0A939K0N5-F1
#
_cell.length_a   1.000
_cell.length_b   1.000
_cell.length_c   1.000
_cell.angle_alpha   90.00
_cell.angle_beta   90.00
_cell.angle_gamma   90.00
#
_symmetry.space_group_name_H-M   'P 1'
#
loop_
_entity.id
_entity.type
_entity.pdbx_description
1 polymer ?
#
loop_
_entity_poly.entity_id
_entity_poly.type
_entity_poly.pdbx_seq_one_letter_code
_entity_poly.pdbx_strand_id
1 'polypeptide(L)'
;MRIRTASFSLLVAVALLSGCKKSDTVVADSCQLASTRAQAYVDAGTAWAKAQTPANCTALKTAASSYLDAAANCSTATKAQVDAARASINDLKC
;
A
#
# COMPACT_ATOMS: atom_id res chain seq x y z
N MET A 1 14.48 -26.26 -1.06
CA MET A 1 13.31 -25.36 -0.95
C MET A 1 13.61 -24.10 -1.76
N ARG A 2 12.84 -23.82 -2.82
CA ARG A 2 13.13 -22.76 -3.81
C ARG A 2 12.87 -21.38 -3.20
N ILE A 3 13.93 -20.69 -2.79
CA ILE A 3 13.91 -19.25 -2.51
C ILE A 3 13.83 -18.55 -3.86
N ARG A 4 12.63 -18.27 -4.37
CA ARG A 4 12.44 -17.48 -5.58
C ARG A 4 11.27 -16.54 -5.38
N THR A 5 11.55 -15.25 -5.61
CA THR A 5 10.63 -14.23 -6.12
C THR A 5 9.56 -13.64 -5.20
N ALA A 6 9.85 -13.33 -3.94
CA ALA A 6 9.01 -12.42 -3.13
C ALA A 6 9.64 -11.04 -2.90
N SER A 7 10.86 -10.80 -3.38
CA SER A 7 11.66 -9.62 -3.01
C SER A 7 11.58 -8.44 -3.98
N PHE A 8 10.92 -8.58 -5.13
CA PHE A 8 10.92 -7.54 -6.17
C PHE A 8 9.69 -6.62 -6.15
N SER A 9 8.64 -6.96 -5.40
CA SER A 9 7.41 -6.14 -5.35
C SER A 9 7.49 -4.99 -4.34
N LEU A 10 8.47 -5.00 -3.43
CA LEU A 10 8.61 -3.98 -2.37
C LEU A 10 9.20 -2.65 -2.89
N LEU A 11 9.87 -2.67 -4.05
CA LEU A 11 10.58 -1.50 -4.58
C LEU A 11 9.68 -0.53 -5.38
N VAL A 12 8.49 -0.96 -5.78
CA VAL A 12 7.55 -0.08 -6.51
C VAL A 12 6.93 0.97 -5.58
N ALA A 13 6.85 0.70 -4.27
CA ALA A 13 6.34 1.66 -3.29
C ALA A 13 7.30 2.84 -3.06
N VAL A 14 8.62 2.64 -3.20
CA VAL A 14 9.62 3.69 -2.95
C VAL A 14 9.72 4.69 -4.11
N ALA A 15 9.43 4.25 -5.35
CA ALA A 15 9.45 5.12 -6.52
C ALA A 15 8.25 6.10 -6.58
N LEU A 16 7.19 5.86 -5.80
CA LEU A 16 6.02 6.74 -5.73
C LEU A 16 6.23 7.98 -4.84
N LEU A 17 7.26 7.98 -3.98
CA LEU A 17 7.57 9.08 -3.06
C LEU A 17 8.26 10.28 -3.73
N SER A 18 8.94 10.07 -4.86
CA SER A 18 9.67 11.14 -5.57
C SER A 18 8.84 11.87 -6.63
N GLY A 19 7.59 11.46 -6.86
CA GLY A 19 6.69 12.03 -7.87
C GLY A 19 5.68 13.07 -7.37
N CYS A 20 5.55 13.30 -6.06
CA CYS A 20 4.63 14.29 -5.50
C CYS A 20 5.16 15.72 -5.70
N LYS A 21 5.20 16.20 -6.94
CA LYS A 21 5.33 17.63 -7.24
C LYS A 21 4.07 18.33 -6.75
N LYS A 22 4.24 19.17 -5.73
CA LYS A 22 3.30 20.17 -5.22
C LYS A 22 2.60 20.85 -6.43
N SER A 23 1.37 20.48 -6.71
CA SER A 23 0.49 21.16 -7.67
C SER A 23 -0.73 21.62 -6.91
N ASP A 24 -0.82 22.94 -6.74
CA ASP A 24 -1.94 23.68 -6.17
C ASP A 24 -3.19 23.50 -7.03
N THR A 25 -3.97 22.45 -6.79
CA THR A 25 -5.42 22.36 -7.11
C THR A 25 -5.97 21.00 -6.70
N VAL A 26 -6.64 20.91 -5.54
CA VAL A 26 -7.57 19.84 -5.10
C VAL A 26 -7.04 18.38 -5.01
N VAL A 27 -5.87 18.06 -5.55
CA VAL A 27 -5.26 16.71 -5.58
C VAL A 27 -4.16 16.52 -4.52
N ALA A 28 -3.75 17.61 -3.85
CA ALA A 28 -2.71 17.57 -2.83
C ALA A 28 -3.13 16.74 -1.60
N ASP A 29 -4.40 16.82 -1.18
CA ASP A 29 -4.88 16.16 0.04
C ASP A 29 -4.90 14.63 -0.08
N SER A 30 -5.36 14.08 -1.20
CA SER A 30 -5.45 12.62 -1.37
C SER A 30 -4.09 11.96 -1.50
N CYS A 31 -3.15 12.56 -2.22
CA CYS A 31 -1.77 12.07 -2.32
C CYS A 31 -1.00 12.22 -1.00
N GLN A 32 -1.20 13.34 -0.28
CA GLN A 32 -0.59 13.55 1.03
C GLN A 32 -1.18 12.59 2.07
N LEU A 33 -2.50 12.36 2.02
CA LEU A 33 -3.18 11.36 2.83
C LEU A 33 -2.68 9.95 2.51
N ALA A 34 -2.52 9.59 1.24
CA ALA A 34 -1.93 8.32 0.84
C ALA A 34 -0.52 8.17 1.41
N SER A 35 0.31 9.21 1.36
CA SER A 35 1.65 9.22 1.97
C SER A 35 1.59 8.98 3.49
N THR A 36 0.69 9.65 4.21
CA THR A 36 0.50 9.41 5.66
C THR A 36 0.05 7.98 5.96
N ARG A 37 -0.83 7.41 5.11
CA ARG A 37 -1.31 6.03 5.26
C ARG A 37 -0.27 4.99 4.82
N ALA A 38 0.70 5.35 3.98
CA ALA A 38 1.76 4.47 3.54
C ALA A 38 2.61 4.00 4.73
N GLN A 39 2.91 4.88 5.68
CA GLN A 39 3.67 4.50 6.88
C GLN A 39 2.93 3.45 7.70
N ALA A 40 1.62 3.64 7.95
CA ALA A 40 0.81 2.67 8.67
C ALA A 40 0.73 1.31 7.94
N TYR A 41 0.67 1.31 6.61
CA TYR A 41 0.75 0.09 5.81
C TYR A 41 2.11 -0.61 5.95
N VAL A 42 3.22 0.14 5.90
CA VAL A 42 4.57 -0.40 6.10
C VAL A 42 4.75 -0.99 7.50
N ASP A 43 4.26 -0.30 8.53
CA ASP A 43 4.35 -0.75 9.91
C ASP A 43 3.54 -2.04 10.11
N ALA A 44 2.31 -2.10 9.58
CA ALA A 44 1.47 -3.30 9.62
C ALA A 44 2.08 -4.45 8.81
N GLY A 45 2.69 -4.14 7.66
CA GLY A 45 3.42 -5.12 6.84
C GLY A 45 4.63 -5.69 7.56
N THR A 46 5.35 -4.85 8.28
CA THR A 46 6.49 -5.25 9.13
C THR A 46 6.03 -6.11 10.30
N ALA A 47 4.93 -5.74 10.96
CA ALA A 47 4.34 -6.53 12.04
C ALA A 47 3.87 -7.91 11.56
N TRP A 48 3.23 -7.99 10.40
CA TRP A 48 2.84 -9.25 9.78
C TRP A 48 4.04 -10.11 9.36
N ALA A 49 5.07 -9.50 8.77
CA ALA A 49 6.30 -10.19 8.41
C ALA A 49 7.05 -10.73 9.64
N LYS A 50 7.01 -10.01 10.76
CA LYS A 50 7.59 -10.42 12.04
C LYS A 50 6.80 -11.53 12.70
N ALA A 51 5.47 -11.46 12.67
CA ALA A 51 4.60 -12.42 13.30
C ALA A 51 3.31 -12.60 12.49
N GLN A 52 3.16 -13.79 11.91
CA GLN A 52 2.03 -14.13 11.06
C GLN A 52 0.77 -14.53 11.86
N THR A 53 0.30 -13.64 12.73
CA THR A 53 -0.92 -13.85 13.53
C THR A 53 -2.18 -13.29 12.86
N PRO A 54 -3.37 -13.87 13.08
CA PRO A 54 -4.62 -13.37 12.49
C PRO A 54 -4.89 -11.88 12.77
N ALA A 55 -4.50 -11.40 13.95
CA ALA A 55 -4.58 -10.00 14.34
C ALA A 55 -3.70 -9.09 13.45
N ASN A 56 -2.45 -9.48 13.21
CA ASN A 56 -1.51 -8.73 12.37
C ASN A 56 -1.93 -8.77 10.89
N CYS A 57 -2.48 -9.90 10.42
CA CYS A 57 -3.03 -10.01 9.08
C CYS A 57 -4.23 -9.07 8.89
N THR A 58 -5.14 -9.02 9.86
CA THR A 58 -6.30 -8.10 9.85
C THR A 58 -5.86 -6.64 9.88
N ALA A 59 -4.84 -6.31 10.69
CA ALA A 59 -4.25 -4.97 10.75
C ALA A 59 -3.63 -4.58 9.40
N LEU A 60 -2.91 -5.50 8.76
CA LEU A 60 -2.34 -5.30 7.42
C LEU A 60 -3.44 -5.09 6.37
N LYS A 61 -4.47 -5.93 6.33
CA LYS A 61 -5.62 -5.77 5.42
C LYS A 61 -6.27 -4.40 5.57
N THR A 62 -6.46 -3.95 6.81
CA THR A 62 -7.09 -2.68 7.13
C THR A 62 -6.21 -1.49 6.67
N ALA A 63 -4.93 -1.51 7.02
CA ALA A 63 -3.99 -0.46 6.65
C ALA A 63 -3.79 -0.36 5.13
N ALA A 64 -3.68 -1.52 4.46
CA ALA A 64 -3.52 -1.59 3.01
C ALA A 64 -4.77 -1.09 2.27
N SER A 65 -5.98 -1.43 2.76
CA SER A 65 -7.23 -0.92 2.19
C SER A 65 -7.34 0.59 2.32
N SER A 66 -7.04 1.14 3.50
CA SER A 66 -7.05 2.60 3.73
C SER A 66 -6.02 3.34 2.88
N TYR A 67 -4.84 2.76 2.68
CA TYR A 67 -3.83 3.30 1.77
C TYR A 67 -4.34 3.30 0.32
N LEU A 68 -4.93 2.20 -0.14
CA LEU A 68 -5.47 2.10 -1.51
C LEU A 68 -6.65 3.04 -1.76
N ASP A 69 -7.53 3.26 -0.77
CA ASP A 69 -8.63 4.24 -0.90
C ASP A 69 -8.08 5.66 -1.05
N ALA A 70 -7.04 6.02 -0.30
CA ALA A 70 -6.37 7.32 -0.44
C ALA A 70 -5.61 7.42 -1.77
N ALA A 71 -4.90 6.35 -2.17
CA ALA A 71 -4.13 6.29 -3.40
C ALA A 71 -5.00 6.26 -4.66
N ALA A 72 -6.21 5.70 -4.62
CA ALA A 72 -7.17 5.73 -5.73
C ALA A 72 -7.57 7.16 -6.12
N ASN A 73 -7.54 8.08 -5.16
CA ASN A 73 -7.82 9.50 -5.35
C ASN A 73 -6.55 10.31 -5.67
N CYS A 74 -5.38 9.66 -5.72
CA CYS A 74 -4.12 10.25 -6.12
C CYS A 74 -3.81 9.84 -7.57
N SER A 75 -3.53 10.81 -8.45
CA SER A 75 -3.39 10.59 -9.90
C SER A 75 -2.18 9.74 -10.32
N THR A 76 -1.41 9.21 -9.37
CA THR A 76 -0.18 8.44 -9.60
C THR A 76 -0.42 6.94 -9.83
N ALA A 77 -1.57 6.40 -9.44
CA ALA A 77 -1.93 5.00 -9.65
C ALA A 77 -3.13 4.88 -10.60
N THR A 78 -3.02 4.03 -11.61
CA THR A 78 -4.16 3.71 -12.47
C THR A 78 -5.19 2.87 -11.70
N LYS A 79 -6.47 2.99 -12.06
CA LYS A 79 -7.54 2.18 -11.46
C LYS A 79 -7.22 0.67 -11.51
N ALA A 80 -6.65 0.20 -12.61
CA ALA A 80 -6.25 -1.20 -12.77
C ALA A 80 -5.20 -1.64 -11.73
N GLN A 81 -4.23 -0.78 -11.40
CA GLN A 81 -3.23 -1.07 -10.36
C GLN A 81 -3.86 -1.10 -8.96
N VAL A 82 -4.79 -0.19 -8.67
CA VAL A 82 -5.52 -0.17 -7.40
C VAL A 82 -6.39 -1.41 -7.25
N ASP A 83 -7.10 -1.80 -8.29
CA ASP A 83 -7.95 -3.00 -8.31
C ASP A 83 -7.11 -4.27 -8.11
N ALA A 84 -5.96 -4.39 -8.78
CA ALA A 84 -5.03 -5.52 -8.63
C ALA A 84 -4.42 -5.60 -7.22
N ALA A 85 -4.07 -4.46 -6.62
CA ALA A 85 -3.58 -4.39 -5.25
C ALA A 85 -4.69 -4.78 -4.25
N ARG A 86 -5.92 -4.35 -4.48
CA ARG A 86 -7.08 -4.71 -3.66
C ARG A 86 -7.40 -6.21 -3.74
N ALA A 87 -7.29 -6.81 -4.93
CA ALA A 87 -7.41 -8.25 -5.10
C ALA A 87 -6.34 -9.01 -4.32
N SER A 88 -5.08 -8.58 -4.41
CA SER A 88 -3.96 -9.18 -3.66
C SER A 88 -4.16 -9.12 -2.15
N ILE A 89 -4.68 -8.00 -1.63
CA ILE A 89 -4.98 -7.86 -0.21
C ILE A 89 -6.14 -8.77 0.19
N ASN A 90 -7.19 -8.86 -0.62
CA ASN A 90 -8.35 -9.72 -0.31
C ASN A 90 -7.98 -11.20 -0.28
N ASP A 91 -7.06 -11.63 -1.14
CA ASP A 91 -6.56 -13.01 -1.21
C ASP A 91 -5.71 -13.43 0.00
N LEU A 92 -5.18 -12.47 0.78
CA LEU A 92 -4.51 -12.78 2.03
C LEU A 92 -5.46 -13.51 2.99
N LYS A 93 -5.15 -14.77 3.29
CA LYS A 93 -5.86 -15.55 4.30
C LYS A 93 -5.38 -15.14 5.68
N CYS A 94 -6.26 -14.40 6.36
CA CYS A 94 -6.32 -14.28 7.80
C CYS A 94 -7.39 -15.27 8.27
#